data_AF-A0A7S1Q2Y6-F1
#
_entry.id   AF-A0A7S1Q2Y6-F1
#
_cell.length_a   1.000
_cell.length_b   1.000
_cell.length_c   1.000
_cell.angle_alpha   90.00
_cell.angle_beta   90.00
_cell.angle_gamma   90.00
#
_symmetry.space_group_name_H-M   'P 1'
#
loop_
_entity.id
_entity.type
_entity.pdbx_description
1 polymer ?
#
loop_
_entity_poly.entity_id
_entity_poly.type
_entity_poly.pdbx_seq_one_letter_code
_entity_poly.pdbx_strand_id
1 'polypeptide(L)'
;GKGKMIKGKGKGKFKGGGGGGEQQMVQERVVYQRQSRNAGQHTIEIYYPQFYFTQIQMEEYDARPDRYGPSVIGKYTKGIGQIEGRFPTDDEDPISFAMTSTHRLLERMERKGFNQTGQYQPDGVPLSVYNAVGRLDVGTESITDRSKSMKS
;
A
#
# COMPACT_ATOMS: atom_id res chain seq x y z
N GLY A 1 41.07 13.87 -10.29
CA GLY A 1 40.35 15.15 -10.44
C GLY A 1 38.97 15.01 -9.85
N LYS A 2 38.61 15.87 -8.89
CA LYS A 2 37.30 15.86 -8.20
C LYS A 2 36.33 16.77 -8.97
N GLY A 3 35.25 16.21 -9.52
CA GLY A 3 34.14 16.97 -10.10
C GLY A 3 33.26 17.57 -9.00
N LYS A 4 33.23 18.91 -8.93
CA LYS A 4 32.39 19.66 -7.98
C LYS A 4 30.95 19.75 -8.50
N MET A 5 30.01 19.30 -7.68
CA MET A 5 28.57 19.54 -7.82
C MET A 5 28.27 21.05 -7.77
N ILE A 6 27.50 21.52 -8.76
CA ILE A 6 27.00 22.88 -8.87
C ILE A 6 25.76 23.01 -7.96
N LYS A 7 25.89 23.68 -6.82
CA LYS A 7 24.74 24.18 -6.04
C LYS A 7 24.30 25.52 -6.65
N GLY A 8 23.19 25.51 -7.40
CA GLY A 8 22.55 26.72 -7.89
C GLY A 8 22.01 27.56 -6.72
N LYS A 9 22.70 28.67 -6.39
CA LYS A 9 22.17 29.73 -5.53
C LYS A 9 21.32 30.68 -6.38
N GLY A 10 20.01 30.45 -6.45
CA GLY A 10 19.08 31.45 -6.97
C GLY A 10 18.83 32.53 -5.91
N LYS A 11 19.63 33.60 -5.90
CA LYS A 11 19.33 34.83 -5.15
C LYS A 11 18.46 35.74 -6.03
N GLY A 12 17.14 35.69 -5.87
CA GLY A 12 16.24 36.71 -6.38
C GLY A 12 15.98 37.76 -5.30
N LYS A 13 16.61 38.94 -5.39
CA LYS A 13 16.24 40.10 -4.56
C LYS A 13 15.11 40.86 -5.28
N PHE A 14 13.91 40.88 -4.72
CA PHE A 14 12.91 41.88 -5.09
C PHE A 14 13.15 43.16 -4.26
N LYS A 15 13.45 44.27 -4.94
CA LYS A 15 13.49 45.62 -4.36
C LYS A 15 12.11 46.25 -4.57
N GLY A 16 11.35 46.42 -3.49
CA GLY A 16 10.24 47.38 -3.42
C GLY A 16 10.61 48.45 -2.40
N GLY A 17 10.80 49.69 -2.85
CA GLY A 17 11.03 50.84 -1.99
C GLY A 17 9.71 51.50 -1.59
N GLY A 18 9.69 52.11 -0.41
CA GLY A 18 8.60 52.95 0.08
C GLY A 18 8.66 53.06 1.61
N GLY A 19 8.94 54.25 2.13
CA GLY A 19 9.26 54.50 3.53
C GLY A 19 8.08 54.42 4.50
N GLY A 20 8.40 54.33 5.78
CA GLY A 20 7.43 54.33 6.89
C GLY A 20 7.87 53.36 7.99
N GLY A 21 8.26 53.89 9.14
CA GLY A 21 8.77 53.09 10.25
C GLY A 21 7.68 52.27 10.93
N GLU A 22 7.59 50.99 10.57
CA GLU A 22 7.08 49.92 11.43
C GLU A 22 8.01 48.71 11.24
N GLN A 23 8.51 48.14 12.33
CA GLN A 23 9.25 46.87 12.28
C GLN A 23 8.26 45.75 11.94
N GLN A 24 8.01 45.60 10.64
CA GLN A 24 7.19 44.52 10.12
C GLN A 24 8.00 43.23 10.26
N MET A 25 7.61 42.38 11.21
CA MET A 25 8.12 41.02 11.36
C MET A 25 7.94 40.31 10.03
N VAL A 26 9.04 40.10 9.29
CA VAL A 26 9.03 39.36 8.03
C VAL A 26 8.80 37.90 8.37
N GLN A 27 7.53 37.49 8.37
CA GLN A 27 7.15 36.10 8.53
C GLN A 27 7.63 35.35 7.29
N GLU A 28 8.71 34.57 7.43
CA GLU A 28 9.25 33.75 6.36
C GLU A 28 8.17 32.74 5.93
N ARG A 29 7.49 33.02 4.81
CA ARG A 29 6.59 32.05 4.19
C ARG A 29 7.46 30.96 3.58
N VAL A 30 7.60 29.85 4.30
CA VAL A 30 8.10 28.61 3.72
C VAL A 30 7.16 28.23 2.59
N VAL A 31 7.62 28.42 1.35
CA VAL A 31 6.91 27.96 0.15
C VAL A 31 7.01 26.44 0.17
N TYR A 32 6.01 25.77 0.73
CA TYR A 32 5.87 24.33 0.56
C TYR A 32 5.75 24.04 -0.93
N GLN A 33 6.79 23.42 -1.50
CA GLN A 33 6.74 22.91 -2.85
C GLN A 33 5.60 21.89 -2.91
N ARG A 34 4.47 22.31 -3.49
CA ARG A 34 3.14 21.71 -3.33
C ARG A 34 2.90 20.39 -4.07
N GLN A 35 3.95 19.75 -4.58
CA GLN A 35 3.83 18.48 -5.31
C GLN A 35 4.75 17.43 -4.73
N SER A 36 4.16 16.35 -4.24
CA SER A 36 4.86 15.10 -3.97
C SER A 36 5.56 14.64 -5.24
N ARG A 37 6.89 14.64 -5.22
CA ARG A 37 7.69 14.09 -6.32
C ARG A 37 7.64 12.57 -6.20
N ASN A 38 7.38 11.88 -7.30
CA ASN A 38 7.40 10.40 -7.42
C ASN A 38 6.31 9.67 -6.59
N ALA A 39 5.09 10.21 -6.54
CA ALA A 39 3.95 9.51 -5.96
C ALA A 39 3.62 8.24 -6.78
N GLY A 40 3.45 7.11 -6.10
CA GLY A 40 3.12 5.83 -6.70
C GLY A 40 3.14 4.70 -5.69
N GLN A 41 3.03 3.46 -6.19
CA GLN A 41 3.19 2.28 -5.34
C GLN A 41 4.68 2.08 -5.04
N HIS A 42 5.06 2.19 -3.77
CA HIS A 42 6.45 1.96 -3.35
C HIS A 42 6.71 0.49 -3.03
N THR A 43 5.68 -0.23 -2.60
CA THR A 43 5.77 -1.62 -2.14
C THR A 43 4.42 -2.31 -2.32
N ILE A 44 4.45 -3.63 -2.49
CA ILE A 44 3.26 -4.49 -2.52
C ILE A 44 3.54 -5.71 -1.64
N GLU A 45 2.52 -6.16 -0.90
CA GLU A 45 2.53 -7.40 -0.12
C GLU A 45 1.25 -8.15 -0.47
N ILE A 46 1.35 -9.47 -0.58
CA ILE A 46 0.23 -10.34 -0.91
C ILE A 46 0.16 -11.44 0.14
N TYR A 47 -1.04 -11.64 0.68
CA TYR A 47 -1.41 -12.82 1.45
C TYR A 47 -2.48 -13.59 0.68
N TYR A 48 -2.39 -14.92 0.72
CA TYR A 48 -3.43 -15.82 0.23
C TYR A 48 -3.57 -16.99 1.21
N PRO A 49 -4.76 -17.62 1.30
CA PRO A 49 -5.01 -18.72 2.22
C PRO A 49 -4.06 -19.89 2.00
N GLN A 50 -3.79 -20.62 3.08
CA GLN A 50 -2.86 -21.75 3.04
C GLN A 50 -3.43 -22.93 2.26
N PHE A 51 -4.73 -23.18 2.38
CA PHE A 51 -5.38 -24.34 1.78
C PHE A 51 -5.81 -24.08 0.34
N TYR A 52 -5.69 -25.13 -0.47
CA TYR A 52 -6.04 -25.11 -1.87
C TYR A 52 -6.49 -26.49 -2.34
N PHE A 53 -7.23 -26.51 -3.44
CA PHE A 53 -7.50 -27.71 -4.21
C PHE A 53 -7.02 -27.50 -5.65
N THR A 54 -6.68 -28.59 -6.33
CA THR A 54 -6.35 -28.52 -7.76
C THR A 54 -7.63 -28.56 -8.59
N GLN A 55 -7.63 -27.85 -9.72
CA GLN A 55 -8.79 -27.85 -10.61
C GLN A 55 -9.00 -29.19 -11.29
N ILE A 56 -7.94 -29.99 -11.45
CA ILE A 56 -8.04 -31.38 -11.93
C ILE A 56 -8.87 -32.21 -10.95
N GLN A 57 -8.58 -32.14 -9.65
CA GLN A 57 -9.36 -32.85 -8.63
C GLN A 57 -10.83 -32.41 -8.61
N MET A 58 -11.11 -31.13 -8.84
CA MET A 58 -12.48 -30.62 -8.95
C MET A 58 -13.20 -31.19 -10.19
N GLU A 59 -12.52 -31.26 -11.34
CA GLU A 59 -13.08 -31.87 -12.54
C GLU A 59 -13.38 -33.35 -12.33
N GLU A 60 -12.46 -34.11 -11.71
CA GLU A 60 -12.66 -35.52 -11.36
C GLU A 60 -13.84 -35.72 -10.40
N TYR A 61 -13.95 -34.87 -9.39
CA TYR A 61 -15.02 -34.91 -8.40
C TYR A 61 -16.40 -34.60 -9.01
N ASP A 62 -16.47 -33.63 -9.91
CA ASP A 62 -17.71 -33.23 -10.58
C ASP A 62 -18.08 -34.13 -11.76
N ALA A 63 -17.10 -34.83 -12.35
CA ALA A 63 -17.33 -35.77 -13.43
C ALA A 63 -17.99 -37.09 -13.00
N ARG A 64 -18.16 -37.31 -11.69
CA ARG A 64 -18.81 -38.51 -11.16
C ARG A 64 -20.26 -38.65 -11.67
N PRO A 65 -20.77 -39.88 -11.85
CA PRO A 65 -22.11 -40.11 -12.42
C PRO A 65 -23.27 -39.50 -11.61
N ASP A 66 -23.08 -39.29 -10.30
CA ASP A 66 -24.05 -38.67 -9.39
C ASP A 66 -24.08 -37.13 -9.46
N ARG A 67 -23.21 -36.51 -10.27
CA ARG A 67 -23.08 -35.06 -10.38
C ARG A 67 -23.35 -34.54 -11.81
N TYR A 68 -22.30 -34.03 -12.47
CA TYR A 68 -22.41 -33.35 -13.75
C TYR A 68 -21.94 -34.22 -14.93
N GLY A 69 -21.34 -35.38 -14.63
CA GLY A 69 -20.88 -36.33 -15.63
C GLY A 69 -19.60 -35.89 -16.36
N PRO A 70 -19.10 -36.71 -17.30
CA PRO A 70 -17.78 -36.56 -17.89
C PRO A 70 -17.59 -35.29 -18.73
N SER A 71 -18.66 -34.55 -19.02
CA SER A 71 -18.61 -33.29 -19.78
C SER A 71 -17.88 -32.17 -19.05
N VAL A 72 -17.68 -32.28 -17.73
CA VAL A 72 -16.95 -31.29 -16.92
C VAL A 72 -15.43 -31.42 -17.07
N ILE A 73 -14.91 -32.54 -17.57
CA ILE A 73 -13.46 -32.71 -17.76
C ILE A 73 -12.93 -31.66 -18.75
N GLY A 74 -11.92 -30.91 -18.34
CA GLY A 74 -11.37 -29.78 -19.07
C GLY A 74 -12.13 -28.46 -18.90
N LYS A 75 -13.30 -28.43 -18.24
CA LYS A 75 -14.07 -27.19 -18.06
C LYS A 75 -13.32 -26.17 -17.20
N TYR A 76 -12.70 -26.59 -16.11
CA TYR A 76 -12.05 -25.70 -15.15
C TYR A 76 -10.61 -25.38 -15.58
N THR A 77 -9.90 -26.40 -16.04
CA THR A 77 -8.50 -26.32 -16.47
C THR A 77 -8.34 -25.68 -17.83
N LYS A 78 -9.09 -26.12 -18.85
CA LYS A 78 -8.99 -25.60 -20.23
C LYS A 78 -10.02 -24.53 -20.53
N GLY A 79 -11.26 -24.71 -20.08
CA GLY A 79 -12.35 -23.77 -20.33
C GLY A 79 -12.12 -22.44 -19.62
N ILE A 80 -11.93 -22.48 -18.30
CA ILE A 80 -11.72 -21.28 -17.46
C ILE A 80 -10.22 -20.95 -17.31
N GLY A 81 -9.31 -21.91 -17.54
CA GLY A 81 -7.87 -21.66 -17.49
C GLY A 81 -7.28 -21.67 -16.08
N GLN A 82 -7.94 -22.30 -15.10
CA GLN A 82 -7.51 -22.32 -13.72
C GLN A 82 -6.73 -23.60 -13.38
N ILE A 83 -5.69 -23.46 -12.55
CA ILE A 83 -4.85 -24.58 -12.10
C ILE A 83 -5.23 -24.98 -10.67
N GLU A 84 -5.39 -24.00 -9.77
CA GLU A 84 -5.74 -24.20 -8.38
C GLU A 84 -6.77 -23.17 -7.91
N GLY A 85 -7.57 -23.55 -6.92
CA GLY A 85 -8.46 -22.67 -6.18
C GLY A 85 -8.08 -22.69 -4.70
N ARG A 86 -7.97 -21.51 -4.09
CA ARG A 86 -7.64 -21.34 -2.66
C ARG A 86 -8.88 -20.98 -1.87
N PHE A 87 -8.95 -21.45 -0.63
CA PHE A 87 -10.08 -21.18 0.24
C PHE A 87 -9.61 -21.00 1.69
N PRO A 88 -10.25 -20.11 2.48
CA PRO A 88 -10.04 -20.04 3.91
C PRO A 88 -10.64 -21.24 4.64
N THR A 89 -10.04 -21.61 5.76
CA THR A 89 -10.69 -22.39 6.82
C THR A 89 -11.32 -21.47 7.87
N ASP A 90 -11.92 -22.04 8.91
CA ASP A 90 -12.62 -21.28 9.97
C ASP A 90 -11.71 -20.27 10.71
N ASP A 91 -10.39 -20.47 10.66
CA ASP A 91 -9.37 -19.59 11.25
C ASP A 91 -8.97 -18.40 10.36
N GLU A 92 -9.54 -18.31 9.16
CA GLU A 92 -9.17 -17.31 8.15
C GLU A 92 -10.39 -16.56 7.63
N ASP A 93 -10.33 -15.23 7.69
CA ASP A 93 -11.36 -14.34 7.17
C ASP A 93 -10.75 -13.11 6.45
N PRO A 94 -11.55 -12.28 5.76
CA PRO A 94 -11.04 -11.08 5.10
C PRO A 94 -10.29 -10.11 6.02
N ILE A 95 -10.64 -10.04 7.31
CA ILE A 95 -9.99 -9.17 8.28
C ILE A 95 -8.58 -9.69 8.59
N SER A 96 -8.46 -11.00 8.85
CA SER A 96 -7.19 -11.68 9.08
C SER A 96 -6.25 -11.56 7.87
N PHE A 97 -6.78 -11.59 6.64
CA PHE A 97 -6.01 -11.38 5.41
C PHE A 97 -5.43 -9.97 5.34
N ALA A 98 -6.28 -8.96 5.60
CA ALA A 98 -5.88 -7.56 5.58
C ALA A 98 -4.86 -7.26 6.68
N MET A 99 -5.09 -7.77 7.90
CA MET A 99 -4.17 -7.62 9.02
C MET A 99 -2.82 -8.28 8.75
N THR A 100 -2.81 -9.51 8.24
CA THR A 100 -1.58 -10.25 7.91
C THR A 100 -0.78 -9.55 6.82
N SER A 101 -1.44 -9.13 5.74
CA SER A 101 -0.81 -8.39 4.65
C SER A 101 -0.22 -7.06 5.12
N THR A 102 -1.00 -6.29 5.90
CA THR A 102 -0.58 -4.97 6.41
C THR A 102 0.58 -5.10 7.40
N HIS A 103 0.51 -6.05 8.33
CA HIS A 103 1.57 -6.29 9.29
C HIS A 103 2.89 -6.68 8.62
N ARG A 104 2.85 -7.67 7.70
CA ARG A 104 4.03 -8.10 6.93
C ARG A 104 4.61 -6.98 6.07
N LEU A 105 3.76 -6.16 5.45
CA LEU A 105 4.19 -5.01 4.66
C LEU A 105 4.96 -4.01 5.52
N LEU A 106 4.38 -3.57 6.64
CA LEU A 106 4.98 -2.57 7.52
C LEU A 106 6.29 -3.07 8.14
N GLU A 107 6.32 -4.31 8.63
CA GLU A 107 7.55 -4.93 9.16
C GLU A 107 8.66 -4.97 8.10
N ARG A 108 8.34 -5.37 6.87
CA ARG A 108 9.31 -5.40 5.76
C ARG A 108 9.77 -4.01 5.34
N MET A 109 8.87 -3.02 5.36
CA MET A 109 9.20 -1.62 5.06
C MET A 109 10.16 -1.04 6.10
N GLU A 110 9.90 -1.30 7.39
CA GLU A 110 10.76 -0.87 8.49
C GLU A 110 12.15 -1.50 8.36
N ARG A 111 12.22 -2.83 8.18
CA ARG A 111 13.49 -3.55 8.00
C ARG A 111 14.30 -3.04 6.80
N LYS A 112 13.64 -2.57 5.75
CA LYS A 112 14.27 -2.01 4.54
C LYS A 112 14.58 -0.51 4.65
N GLY A 113 14.23 0.15 5.75
CA GLY A 113 14.48 1.58 5.96
C GLY A 113 13.67 2.48 5.03
N PHE A 114 12.44 2.09 4.66
CA PHE A 114 11.58 2.89 3.78
C PHE A 114 11.05 4.17 4.45
N ASN A 115 11.05 4.22 5.76
CA ASN A 115 10.49 5.32 6.54
C ASN A 115 11.37 6.57 6.46
N GLN A 116 10.87 7.59 5.77
CA GLN A 116 11.57 8.87 5.57
C GLN A 116 10.96 10.02 6.38
N THR A 117 10.08 9.73 7.34
CA THR A 117 9.39 10.77 8.14
C THR A 117 10.35 11.69 8.90
N GLY A 118 11.54 11.20 9.27
CA GLY A 118 12.58 12.01 9.90
C GLY A 118 13.06 13.19 9.05
N GLN A 119 12.95 13.13 7.72
CA GLN A 119 13.30 14.27 6.84
C GLN A 119 12.36 15.47 6.99
N TYR A 120 11.18 15.25 7.55
CA TYR A 120 10.13 16.25 7.69
C TYR A 120 9.88 16.66 9.15
N GLN A 121 10.59 16.06 10.11
CA GLN A 121 10.44 16.37 11.54
C GLN A 121 11.53 17.33 12.02
N PRO A 122 11.22 18.24 12.96
CA PRO A 122 12.20 19.21 13.48
C PRO A 122 13.41 18.59 14.18
N ASP A 123 13.22 17.44 14.82
CA ASP A 123 14.24 16.68 15.57
C ASP A 123 15.02 15.67 14.70
N GLY A 124 14.60 15.45 13.46
CA GLY A 124 15.22 14.50 12.54
C GLY A 124 14.97 13.03 12.87
N VAL A 125 14.16 12.71 13.88
CA VAL A 125 13.90 11.33 14.33
C VAL A 125 12.71 10.77 13.56
N PRO A 126 12.79 9.61 12.88
CA PRO A 126 11.63 9.04 12.21
C PRO A 126 10.54 8.59 13.19
N LEU A 127 9.27 8.74 12.81
CA LEU A 127 8.15 8.14 13.53
C LEU A 127 8.25 6.60 13.51
N SER A 128 7.57 5.91 14.40
CA SER A 128 7.39 4.46 14.25
C SER A 128 6.69 4.13 12.92
N VAL A 129 6.94 2.95 12.35
CA VAL A 129 6.34 2.57 11.05
C VAL A 129 4.82 2.65 11.05
N TYR A 130 4.17 2.33 12.17
CA TYR A 130 2.72 2.42 12.34
C TYR A 130 2.22 3.87 12.41
N ASN A 131 3.02 4.78 12.97
CA ASN A 131 2.69 6.21 13.04
C ASN A 131 3.08 6.97 11.76
N ALA A 132 3.89 6.38 10.89
CA ALA A 132 4.28 6.95 9.60
C ALA A 132 3.17 6.89 8.54
N VAL A 133 2.09 6.14 8.79
CA VAL A 133 0.95 5.99 7.86
C VAL A 133 -0.07 7.11 8.09
N GLY A 134 -0.10 8.10 7.19
CA GLY A 134 -1.05 9.22 7.27
C GLY A 134 -2.45 8.93 6.69
N ARG A 135 -2.61 7.84 5.92
CA ARG A 135 -3.87 7.43 5.31
C ARG A 135 -3.90 5.93 5.09
N LEU A 136 -5.02 5.31 5.45
CA LEU A 136 -5.30 3.89 5.23
C LEU A 136 -6.70 3.76 4.65
N ASP A 137 -6.79 3.12 3.49
CA ASP A 137 -8.04 2.80 2.80
C ASP A 137 -8.11 1.29 2.60
N VAL A 138 -9.32 0.72 2.75
CA VAL A 138 -9.58 -0.71 2.56
C VAL A 138 -10.66 -0.85 1.50
N GLY A 139 -10.34 -1.57 0.42
CA GLY A 139 -11.31 -1.95 -0.61
C GLY A 139 -11.67 -3.42 -0.45
N THR A 140 -12.96 -3.74 -0.33
CA THR A 140 -13.46 -5.11 -0.18
C THR A 140 -14.90 -5.22 -0.69
N GLU A 141 -15.25 -6.38 -1.23
CA GLU A 141 -16.64 -6.79 -1.48
C GLU A 141 -17.15 -7.84 -0.49
N SER A 142 -16.25 -8.35 0.38
CA SER A 142 -16.59 -9.30 1.44
C SER A 142 -17.01 -8.56 2.71
N ILE A 143 -18.32 -8.45 2.93
CA ILE A 143 -18.91 -7.72 4.06
C ILE A 143 -18.94 -8.61 5.30
N THR A 144 -18.22 -8.22 6.35
CA THR A 144 -18.27 -8.86 7.68
C THR A 144 -19.31 -8.20 8.60
N ASP A 145 -19.46 -6.87 8.49
CA ASP A 145 -20.47 -6.09 9.21
C ASP A 145 -21.05 -5.01 8.29
N ARG A 146 -22.35 -4.68 8.47
CA ARG A 146 -23.06 -3.71 7.62
C ARG A 146 -22.81 -2.24 7.98
N SER A 147 -22.21 -1.98 9.14
CA SER A 147 -22.05 -0.65 9.73
C SER A 147 -20.61 -0.33 10.12
N LYS A 148 -19.89 -1.30 10.68
CA LYS A 148 -18.49 -1.21 11.07
C LYS A 148 -17.63 -1.68 9.91
N SER A 149 -16.81 -0.77 9.39
CA SER A 149 -15.88 -1.10 8.31
C SER A 149 -14.76 -2.01 8.79
N MET A 150 -14.13 -2.76 7.89
CA MET A 150 -12.91 -3.54 8.17
C MET A 150 -11.73 -2.70 8.66
N LYS A 151 -11.78 -1.38 8.46
CA LYS A 151 -10.76 -0.43 8.94
C LYS A 151 -10.94 -0.06 10.43
N SER A 152 -12.15 -0.22 10.98
CA SER A 152 -12.59 0.40 12.24
C SER A 152 -12.59 -0.55 13.44
#